data_AF-A0A9P2QX54-F1
#
_entry.id   AF-A0A9P2QX54-F1
#
_cell.length_a   1.000
_cell.length_b   1.000
_cell.length_c   1.000
_cell.angle_alpha   90.00
_cell.angle_beta   90.00
_cell.angle_gamma   90.00
#
_symmetry.space_group_name_H-M   'P 1'
#
loop_
_entity.id
_entity.type
_entity.pdbx_description
1 polymer ?
#
loop_
_entity_poly.entity_id
_entity_poly.type
_entity_poly.pdbx_seq_one_letter_code
_entity_poly.pdbx_strand_id
1 'polypeptide(L)'
;MKLIRGIHNLSQAPQEGCVLTIGNFDGVHRGHRALLQGLQEEGRKRNLPVMVMLFEPQPLELFATDKAPARLTRLREKLRYLAECGVDYVLCVRFDRRFAALTAQNFISDLLVKHLRVKFLAVGDDFRFGAGREGDFLLLQKAGMEYGFDITSTQTFCEGGVRISSTAVRQALADDNLALAESLLGHPFAISGRVVHGDELGRTIGFPTANVPLRRQVSPVKGVYAVEVLGLGEKPLPGVANIGTRPTVAGIRQQLEVHLLDVAMDLYGRHIQVVLRKKIRNEQRFASLDELKAQIARDELTAREFFGLTKPA
;
A
#
# COMPACT_ATOMS: atom_id res chain seq x y z
N MET A 1 12.99 -13.07 0.57
CA MET A 1 12.96 -11.81 -0.20
C MET A 1 14.10 -10.87 0.23
N LYS A 2 14.93 -10.39 -0.69
CA LYS A 2 15.96 -9.36 -0.51
C LYS A 2 15.48 -8.01 -1.03
N LEU A 3 15.74 -6.93 -0.29
CA LEU A 3 15.42 -5.56 -0.71
C LEU A 3 16.69 -4.84 -1.18
N ILE A 4 16.71 -4.42 -2.44
CA ILE A 4 17.76 -3.57 -3.04
C ILE A 4 17.23 -2.14 -3.09
N ARG A 5 17.89 -1.21 -2.40
CA ARG A 5 17.49 0.20 -2.35
C ARG A 5 18.30 1.02 -3.35
N GLY A 6 17.65 1.46 -4.42
CA GLY A 6 18.22 2.33 -5.44
C GLY A 6 19.19 1.61 -6.40
N ILE A 7 19.33 2.20 -7.59
CA ILE A 7 20.17 1.68 -8.68
C ILE A 7 21.69 1.72 -8.40
N HIS A 8 22.13 2.38 -7.32
CA HIS A 8 23.53 2.38 -6.90
C HIS A 8 23.93 1.09 -6.18
N ASN A 9 22.96 0.26 -5.75
CA ASN A 9 23.19 -1.01 -5.04
C ASN A 9 22.99 -2.24 -5.93
N LEU A 10 23.10 -2.11 -7.26
CA LEU A 10 22.84 -3.20 -8.20
C LEU A 10 23.87 -4.34 -8.16
N SER A 11 25.01 -4.16 -7.48
CA SER A 11 25.91 -5.28 -7.13
C SER A 11 25.23 -6.36 -6.30
N GLN A 12 24.11 -6.04 -5.64
CA GLN A 12 23.31 -6.97 -4.85
C GLN A 12 22.25 -7.73 -5.66
N ALA A 13 22.08 -7.41 -6.94
CA ALA A 13 21.17 -8.10 -7.86
C ALA A 13 21.69 -9.52 -8.17
N PRO A 14 20.80 -10.46 -8.54
CA PRO A 14 21.19 -11.82 -8.91
C PRO A 14 22.15 -11.79 -10.12
N GLN A 15 23.22 -12.58 -10.03
CA GLN A 15 24.29 -12.53 -11.05
C GLN A 15 23.95 -13.36 -12.28
N GLU A 16 23.14 -14.39 -12.08
CA GLU A 16 22.54 -15.28 -13.08
C GLU A 16 21.42 -14.62 -13.91
N GLY A 17 20.94 -13.44 -13.48
CA GLY A 17 19.80 -12.74 -14.06
C GLY A 17 18.51 -12.99 -13.30
N CYS A 18 17.39 -12.49 -13.84
CA CYS A 18 16.09 -12.61 -13.19
C CYS A 18 14.93 -12.64 -14.18
N VAL A 19 13.78 -13.10 -13.68
CA VAL A 19 12.48 -12.76 -14.27
C VAL A 19 11.93 -11.53 -13.55
N LEU A 20 11.59 -10.49 -14.30
CA LEU A 20 11.31 -9.16 -13.77
C LEU A 20 9.87 -8.74 -14.08
N THR A 21 9.25 -8.05 -13.13
CA THR A 21 8.12 -7.16 -13.40
C THR A 21 8.35 -5.77 -12.83
N ILE A 22 7.73 -4.77 -13.44
CA ILE A 22 7.92 -3.36 -13.12
C ILE A 22 6.57 -2.71 -12.89
N GLY A 23 6.41 -2.05 -11.74
CA GLY A 23 5.14 -1.38 -11.43
C GLY A 23 5.11 -0.75 -10.03
N ASN A 24 4.04 -0.01 -9.75
CA ASN A 24 3.87 0.62 -8.43
C ASN A 24 3.44 -0.38 -7.35
N PHE A 25 2.77 -1.48 -7.75
CA PHE A 25 2.24 -2.50 -6.85
C PHE A 25 1.45 -1.93 -5.66
N ASP A 26 0.72 -0.82 -5.88
CA ASP A 26 -0.02 -0.19 -4.79
C ASP A 26 -1.22 -1.05 -4.39
N GLY A 27 -1.32 -1.39 -3.10
CA GLY A 27 -2.34 -2.31 -2.60
C GLY A 27 -2.01 -3.79 -2.78
N VAL A 28 -1.10 -4.17 -3.68
CA VAL A 28 -0.80 -5.58 -4.04
C VAL A 28 -2.10 -6.41 -4.19
N HIS A 29 -3.07 -5.81 -4.88
CA HIS A 29 -4.38 -6.40 -5.13
C HIS A 29 -4.32 -7.70 -5.93
N ARG A 30 -5.43 -8.41 -6.06
CA ARG A 30 -5.47 -9.74 -6.70
C ARG A 30 -4.96 -9.76 -8.13
N GLY A 31 -5.17 -8.69 -8.91
CA GLY A 31 -4.53 -8.53 -10.21
C GLY A 31 -2.99 -8.58 -10.15
N HIS A 32 -2.35 -7.92 -9.18
CA HIS A 32 -0.91 -8.04 -8.97
C HIS A 32 -0.52 -9.45 -8.51
N ARG A 33 -1.32 -10.10 -7.65
CA ARG A 33 -1.04 -11.46 -7.18
C ARG A 33 -1.07 -12.47 -8.34
N ALA A 34 -2.04 -12.36 -9.24
CA ALA A 34 -2.11 -13.19 -10.45
C ALA A 34 -0.90 -12.97 -11.38
N LEU A 35 -0.49 -11.71 -11.58
CA LEU A 35 0.73 -11.38 -12.32
C LEU A 35 1.97 -12.01 -11.68
N LEU A 36 2.12 -11.89 -10.36
CA LEU A 36 3.26 -12.44 -9.63
C LEU A 36 3.28 -13.98 -9.66
N GLN A 37 2.11 -14.62 -9.64
CA GLN A 37 2.00 -16.07 -9.82
C GLN A 37 2.52 -16.51 -11.19
N GLY A 38 2.09 -15.85 -12.27
CA GLY A 38 2.62 -16.13 -13.61
C GLY A 38 4.13 -15.87 -13.70
N LEU A 39 4.62 -14.79 -13.08
CA LEU A 39 6.05 -14.50 -13.05
C LEU A 39 6.85 -15.57 -12.28
N GLN A 40 6.32 -16.12 -11.19
CA GLN A 40 6.94 -17.25 -10.48
C GLN A 40 7.02 -18.51 -11.33
N GLU A 41 6.00 -18.80 -12.13
CA GLU A 41 6.03 -19.94 -13.06
C GLU A 41 7.13 -19.77 -14.10
N GLU A 42 7.29 -18.56 -14.65
CA GLU A 42 8.37 -18.25 -15.59
C GLU A 42 9.76 -18.31 -14.93
N GLY A 43 9.87 -17.90 -13.67
CA GLY A 43 11.08 -18.04 -12.85
C GLY A 43 11.45 -19.50 -12.63
N ARG A 44 10.49 -20.35 -12.24
CA ARG A 44 10.69 -21.80 -12.09
C ARG A 44 11.12 -22.47 -13.39
N LYS A 45 10.46 -22.17 -14.52
CA LYS A 45 10.82 -22.72 -15.85
C LYS A 45 12.26 -22.39 -16.26
N ARG A 46 12.75 -21.21 -15.89
CA ARG A 46 14.10 -20.73 -16.23
C ARG A 46 15.14 -20.98 -15.16
N ASN A 47 14.75 -21.50 -14.00
CA ASN A 47 15.59 -21.58 -12.80
C ASN A 47 16.21 -20.22 -12.42
N LEU A 48 15.38 -19.17 -12.44
CA LEU A 48 15.78 -17.79 -12.15
C LEU A 48 14.93 -17.16 -11.04
N PRO A 49 15.51 -16.27 -10.24
CA PRO A 49 14.79 -15.59 -9.17
C PRO A 49 13.76 -14.58 -9.72
N VAL A 50 12.67 -14.44 -8.96
CA VAL A 50 11.59 -13.48 -9.23
C VAL A 50 11.95 -12.12 -8.65
N MET A 51 12.02 -11.11 -9.51
CA MET A 51 12.29 -9.73 -9.12
C MET A 51 11.11 -8.81 -9.42
N VAL A 52 10.83 -7.91 -8.47
CA VAL A 52 9.92 -6.77 -8.65
C VAL A 52 10.71 -5.47 -8.60
N MET A 53 10.63 -4.66 -9.64
CA MET A 53 11.08 -3.27 -9.61
C MET A 53 9.89 -2.36 -9.29
N LEU A 54 10.04 -1.53 -8.25
CA LEU A 54 9.03 -0.57 -7.82
C LEU A 54 9.65 0.81 -7.54
N PHE A 55 8.79 1.80 -7.42
CA PHE A 55 9.18 3.20 -7.29
C PHE A 55 8.73 3.81 -5.96
N GLU A 56 9.66 4.44 -5.24
CA GLU A 56 9.37 5.23 -4.04
C GLU A 56 10.17 6.56 -4.06
N PRO A 57 9.51 7.73 -4.15
CA PRO A 57 8.05 7.92 -4.28
C PRO A 57 7.51 7.34 -5.60
N GLN A 58 6.19 7.18 -5.69
CA GLN A 58 5.52 6.73 -6.91
C GLN A 58 5.63 7.82 -8.00
N PRO A 59 5.70 7.47 -9.29
CA PRO A 59 5.90 8.45 -10.37
C PRO A 59 4.90 9.61 -10.36
N LEU A 60 3.62 9.32 -10.09
CA LEU A 60 2.58 10.35 -10.02
C LEU A 60 2.77 11.32 -8.85
N GLU A 61 3.46 10.96 -7.78
CA GLU A 61 3.76 11.90 -6.69
C GLU A 61 4.81 12.94 -7.09
N LEU A 62 5.66 12.63 -8.07
CA LEU A 62 6.62 13.59 -8.62
C LEU A 62 5.96 14.56 -9.60
N PHE A 63 5.06 14.06 -10.45
CA PHE A 63 4.47 14.86 -11.54
C PHE A 63 3.14 15.52 -11.19
N ALA A 64 2.35 14.90 -10.31
CA ALA A 64 1.00 15.34 -9.99
C ALA A 64 0.88 15.97 -8.60
N THR A 65 1.95 15.99 -7.77
CA THR A 65 1.99 16.58 -6.42
C THR A 65 0.65 16.42 -5.69
N ASP A 66 -0.14 17.49 -5.51
CA ASP A 66 -1.42 17.49 -4.77
C ASP A 66 -2.55 16.67 -5.40
N LYS A 67 -2.43 16.30 -6.68
CA LYS A 67 -3.36 15.44 -7.43
C LYS A 67 -2.93 13.97 -7.45
N ALA A 68 -1.84 13.62 -6.77
CA ALA A 68 -1.41 12.23 -6.70
C ALA A 68 -2.49 11.36 -6.02
N PRO A 69 -2.82 10.18 -6.58
CA PRO A 69 -3.79 9.28 -5.97
C PRO A 69 -3.40 8.89 -4.54
N ALA A 70 -4.40 8.71 -3.68
CA ALA A 70 -4.17 8.23 -2.33
C ALA A 70 -3.46 6.86 -2.34
N ARG A 71 -2.34 6.74 -1.61
CA ARG A 71 -1.65 5.46 -1.48
C ARG A 71 -2.55 4.44 -0.78
N LEU A 72 -2.68 3.25 -1.37
CA LEU A 72 -3.33 2.12 -0.70
C LEU A 72 -2.39 1.52 0.34
N THR A 73 -1.10 1.40 0.00
CA THR A 73 -0.07 0.80 0.85
C THR A 73 1.16 1.68 0.95
N ARG A 74 1.86 1.60 2.07
CA ARG A 74 3.23 2.11 2.21
C ARG A 74 4.23 1.03 1.81
N LEU A 75 5.48 1.45 1.60
CA LEU A 75 6.56 0.52 1.24
C LEU A 75 6.65 -0.69 2.18
N ARG A 76 6.54 -0.51 3.50
CA ARG A 76 6.61 -1.62 4.46
C ARG A 76 5.52 -2.67 4.24
N GLU A 77 4.28 -2.22 4.01
CA GLU A 77 3.12 -3.10 3.78
C GLU A 77 3.24 -3.79 2.42
N LYS A 78 3.61 -3.01 1.39
CA LYS A 78 3.87 -3.50 0.04
C LYS A 78 4.92 -4.62 0.04
N LEU A 79 6.04 -4.43 0.74
CA LEU A 79 7.09 -5.44 0.86
C LEU A 79 6.60 -6.71 1.56
N ARG A 80 5.75 -6.60 2.59
CA ARG A 80 5.16 -7.77 3.24
C ARG A 80 4.31 -8.58 2.26
N TYR A 81 3.41 -7.91 1.53
CA TYR A 81 2.56 -8.59 0.55
C TYR A 81 3.35 -9.18 -0.62
N LEU A 82 4.40 -8.51 -1.10
CA LEU A 82 5.28 -9.05 -2.13
C LEU A 82 6.03 -10.30 -1.64
N ALA A 83 6.49 -10.30 -0.39
CA ALA A 83 7.12 -11.48 0.21
C ALA A 83 6.14 -12.66 0.33
N GLU A 84 4.89 -12.41 0.72
CA GLU A 84 3.82 -13.42 0.75
C GLU A 84 3.52 -13.98 -0.66
N CYS A 85 3.73 -13.17 -1.70
CA CYS A 85 3.62 -13.58 -3.11
C CYS A 85 4.91 -14.21 -3.66
N GLY A 86 5.82 -14.71 -2.81
CA GLY A 86 7.00 -15.47 -3.26
C GLY A 86 8.02 -14.67 -4.06
N VAL A 87 8.08 -13.34 -3.89
CA VAL A 87 9.10 -12.51 -4.55
C VAL A 87 10.46 -12.72 -3.90
N ASP A 88 11.48 -13.01 -4.71
CA ASP A 88 12.85 -13.22 -4.23
C ASP A 88 13.58 -11.90 -4.02
N TYR A 89 13.41 -10.94 -4.94
CA TYR A 89 14.07 -9.63 -4.90
C TYR A 89 13.10 -8.48 -5.15
N VAL A 90 13.26 -7.40 -4.39
CA VAL A 90 12.62 -6.12 -4.68
C VAL A 90 13.68 -5.06 -4.93
N LEU A 91 13.68 -4.48 -6.12
CA LEU A 91 14.44 -3.28 -6.43
C LEU A 91 13.55 -2.05 -6.22
N CYS A 92 13.80 -1.34 -5.13
CA CYS A 92 13.12 -0.09 -4.79
C CYS A 92 13.89 1.09 -5.39
N VAL A 93 13.48 1.54 -6.57
CA VAL A 93 14.07 2.67 -7.27
C VAL A 93 13.52 3.98 -6.72
N ARG A 94 14.40 4.95 -6.47
CA ARG A 94 13.98 6.31 -6.17
C ARG A 94 13.53 6.98 -7.47
N PHE A 95 12.25 7.31 -7.58
CA PHE A 95 11.74 8.05 -8.73
C PHE A 95 11.88 9.55 -8.49
N ASP A 96 12.95 10.14 -9.01
CA ASP A 96 13.24 11.56 -8.97
C ASP A 96 13.44 12.13 -10.39
N ARG A 97 13.71 13.43 -10.49
CA ARG A 97 13.95 14.08 -11.80
C ARG A 97 15.12 13.48 -12.56
N ARG A 98 16.14 12.95 -11.88
CA ARG A 98 17.29 12.31 -12.51
C ARG A 98 16.88 10.97 -13.13
N PHE A 99 16.13 10.15 -12.39
CA PHE A 99 15.63 8.88 -12.92
C PHE A 99 14.62 9.12 -14.06
N ALA A 100 13.74 10.10 -13.92
CA ALA A 100 12.76 10.47 -14.95
C ALA A 100 13.39 11.00 -16.25
N ALA A 101 14.63 11.51 -16.20
CA ALA A 101 15.39 11.98 -17.36
C ALA A 101 16.17 10.87 -18.07
N LEU A 102 16.15 9.63 -17.55
CA LEU A 102 16.82 8.51 -18.19
C LEU A 102 16.15 8.18 -19.53
N THR A 103 16.92 8.12 -20.62
CA THR A 103 16.37 7.75 -21.94
C THR A 103 15.82 6.33 -21.92
N ALA A 104 14.86 6.03 -22.81
CA ALA A 104 14.34 4.68 -22.95
C ALA A 104 15.46 3.67 -23.29
N GLN A 105 16.42 4.06 -24.13
CA GLN A 105 17.57 3.23 -24.46
C GLN A 105 18.43 2.91 -23.25
N ASN A 106 18.83 3.90 -22.45
CA ASN A 106 19.67 3.66 -21.27
C ASN A 106 18.92 2.86 -20.20
N PHE A 107 17.61 3.06 -20.07
CA PHE A 107 16.79 2.21 -19.20
C PHE A 107 16.87 0.74 -19.61
N ILE A 108 16.85 0.44 -20.91
CA ILE A 108 16.95 -0.92 -21.41
C ILE A 108 18.39 -1.45 -21.30
N SER A 109 19.33 -0.82 -22.00
CA SER A 109 20.69 -1.34 -22.19
C SER A 109 21.48 -1.38 -20.87
N ASP A 110 21.44 -0.30 -20.09
CA ASP A 110 22.20 -0.24 -18.84
C ASP A 110 21.46 -0.94 -17.71
N LEU A 111 20.20 -0.56 -17.44
CA LEU A 111 19.51 -1.07 -16.25
C LEU A 111 18.98 -2.49 -16.45
N LEU A 112 18.17 -2.75 -17.48
CA LEU A 112 17.55 -4.08 -17.66
C LEU A 112 18.57 -5.13 -18.11
N VAL A 113 19.38 -4.82 -19.12
CA VAL A 113 20.28 -5.79 -19.76
C VAL A 113 21.58 -5.92 -18.98
N LYS A 114 22.35 -4.83 -18.85
CA LYS A 114 23.69 -4.90 -18.26
C LYS A 114 23.68 -5.16 -16.75
N HIS A 115 22.84 -4.44 -15.99
CA HIS A 115 22.87 -4.52 -14.54
C HIS A 115 21.94 -5.58 -13.95
N LEU A 116 20.71 -5.71 -14.47
CA LEU A 116 19.74 -6.67 -13.95
C LEU A 116 19.79 -8.02 -14.68
N ARG A 117 20.38 -8.07 -15.88
CA ARG A 117 20.47 -9.28 -16.71
C ARG A 117 19.12 -9.97 -16.86
N VAL A 118 18.09 -9.17 -17.12
CA VAL A 118 16.71 -9.64 -17.27
C VAL A 118 16.64 -10.71 -18.36
N LYS A 119 15.99 -11.83 -18.07
CA LYS A 119 15.73 -12.92 -19.03
C LYS A 119 14.27 -13.03 -19.44
N PHE A 120 13.39 -12.53 -18.60
CA PHE A 120 11.95 -12.44 -18.87
C PHE A 120 11.40 -11.17 -18.22
N LEU A 121 10.60 -10.41 -18.95
CA LEU A 121 9.97 -9.18 -18.49
C LEU A 121 8.44 -9.27 -18.62
N ALA A 122 7.73 -9.07 -17.51
CA ALA A 122 6.28 -8.90 -17.49
C ALA A 122 5.91 -7.46 -17.14
N VAL A 123 5.21 -6.77 -18.05
CA VAL A 123 4.75 -5.39 -17.84
C VAL A 123 3.27 -5.26 -18.25
N GLY A 124 2.60 -4.23 -17.72
CA GLY A 124 1.26 -3.85 -18.18
C GLY A 124 1.28 -3.39 -19.64
N ASP A 125 0.14 -3.55 -20.31
CA ASP A 125 -0.10 -3.08 -21.68
C ASP A 125 0.04 -1.56 -21.84
N ASP A 126 -0.28 -0.81 -20.78
CA ASP A 126 -0.15 0.64 -20.69
C ASP A 126 1.20 1.13 -20.12
N PHE A 127 2.17 0.22 -19.94
CA PHE A 127 3.48 0.56 -19.39
C PHE A 127 4.26 1.51 -20.29
N ARG A 128 4.70 2.63 -19.71
CA ARG A 128 5.54 3.65 -20.35
C ARG A 128 6.76 3.93 -19.49
N PHE A 129 7.90 4.11 -20.13
CA PHE A 129 9.18 4.35 -19.46
C PHE A 129 10.08 5.28 -20.29
N GLY A 130 11.22 5.65 -19.72
CA GLY A 130 12.14 6.61 -20.33
C GLY A 130 11.66 8.05 -20.24
N ALA A 131 12.58 8.97 -20.51
CA ALA A 131 12.34 10.39 -20.62
C ALA A 131 11.19 10.65 -21.60
N GLY A 132 10.30 11.59 -21.26
CA GLY A 132 9.15 11.91 -22.10
C GLY A 132 8.13 10.79 -22.30
N ARG A 133 8.23 9.66 -21.58
CA ARG A 133 7.41 8.45 -21.80
C ARG A 133 7.59 7.86 -23.22
N GLU A 134 8.77 8.05 -23.80
CA GLU A 134 9.10 7.61 -25.16
C GLU A 134 9.16 6.09 -25.31
N GLY A 135 9.46 5.37 -24.21
CA GLY A 135 9.50 3.91 -24.20
C GLY A 135 8.13 3.28 -24.02
N ASP A 136 7.88 2.21 -24.75
CA ASP A 136 6.66 1.42 -24.71
C ASP A 136 6.89 -0.08 -24.90
N PHE A 137 5.81 -0.85 -24.92
CA PHE A 137 5.87 -2.30 -25.08
C PHE A 137 6.54 -2.73 -26.40
N LEU A 138 6.29 -2.03 -27.51
CA LEU A 138 6.88 -2.36 -28.81
C LEU A 138 8.39 -2.14 -28.80
N LEU A 139 8.85 -1.05 -28.16
CA LEU A 139 10.27 -0.80 -27.97
C LEU A 139 10.92 -1.92 -27.13
N LEU A 140 10.30 -2.35 -26.04
CA LEU A 140 10.81 -3.45 -25.24
C LEU A 140 10.82 -4.79 -26.00
N GLN A 141 9.83 -5.04 -26.85
CA GLN A 141 9.79 -6.24 -27.70
C GLN A 141 10.94 -6.26 -28.71
N LYS A 142 11.20 -5.15 -29.38
CA LYS A 142 12.37 -5.01 -30.28
C LYS A 142 13.67 -5.23 -29.52
N ALA A 143 13.80 -4.61 -28.35
CA ALA A 143 14.98 -4.78 -27.52
C ALA A 143 15.12 -6.20 -26.95
N GLY A 144 14.02 -6.89 -26.68
CA GLY A 144 14.03 -8.30 -26.27
C GLY A 144 14.65 -9.21 -27.33
N MET A 145 14.32 -8.96 -28.61
CA MET A 145 14.94 -9.65 -29.75
C MET A 145 16.42 -9.31 -29.91
N GLU A 146 16.82 -8.06 -29.66
CA GLU A 146 18.21 -7.61 -29.79
C GLU A 146 19.11 -8.09 -28.63
N TYR A 147 18.63 -8.01 -27.39
CA TYR A 147 19.42 -8.27 -26.18
C TYR A 147 19.15 -9.64 -25.53
N GLY A 148 18.24 -10.45 -26.09
CA GLY A 148 18.00 -11.82 -25.67
C GLY A 148 17.22 -11.96 -24.36
N PHE A 149 16.09 -11.25 -24.24
CA PHE A 149 15.12 -11.46 -23.16
C PHE A 149 13.69 -11.55 -23.71
N ASP A 150 12.89 -12.41 -23.09
CA ASP A 150 11.47 -12.55 -23.43
C ASP A 150 10.66 -11.43 -22.79
N ILE A 151 9.59 -10.99 -23.45
CA ILE A 151 8.64 -10.04 -22.86
C ILE A 151 7.20 -10.52 -23.06
N THR A 152 6.38 -10.33 -22.03
CA THR A 152 4.93 -10.51 -22.10
C THR A 152 4.18 -9.30 -21.57
N SER A 153 3.01 -9.06 -22.14
CA SER A 153 2.04 -8.12 -21.59
C SER A 153 1.15 -8.85 -20.59
N THR A 154 0.98 -8.27 -19.42
CA THR A 154 0.09 -8.82 -18.39
C THR A 154 -1.34 -8.46 -18.76
N GLN A 155 -2.18 -9.46 -19.01
CA GLN A 155 -3.59 -9.22 -19.28
C GLN A 155 -4.26 -8.57 -18.07
N THR A 156 -5.20 -7.67 -18.35
CA THR A 156 -6.03 -7.08 -17.31
C THR A 156 -6.79 -8.18 -16.58
N PHE A 157 -6.56 -8.30 -15.27
CA PHE A 157 -7.25 -9.28 -14.45
C PHE A 157 -8.67 -8.81 -14.14
N CYS A 158 -9.66 -9.58 -14.58
CA CYS A 158 -11.08 -9.34 -14.33
C CYS A 158 -11.69 -10.50 -13.55
N GLU A 159 -12.56 -10.20 -12.60
CA GLU A 159 -13.41 -11.18 -11.93
C GLU A 159 -14.87 -10.71 -11.97
N GLY A 160 -15.79 -11.59 -12.39
CA GLY A 160 -17.21 -11.21 -12.53
C GLY A 160 -17.44 -10.05 -13.50
N GLY A 161 -16.56 -9.86 -14.49
CA GLY A 161 -16.61 -8.72 -15.43
C GLY A 161 -16.03 -7.41 -14.90
N VAL A 162 -15.56 -7.36 -13.65
CA VAL A 162 -14.99 -6.15 -13.03
C VAL A 162 -13.47 -6.20 -13.11
N ARG A 163 -12.86 -5.14 -13.66
CA ARG A 163 -11.40 -4.97 -13.68
C ARG A 163 -10.85 -4.75 -12.27
N ILE A 164 -9.95 -5.63 -11.83
CA ILE A 164 -9.26 -5.49 -10.54
C ILE A 164 -8.04 -4.59 -10.71
N SER A 165 -8.10 -3.39 -10.13
CA SER A 165 -7.03 -2.38 -10.23
C SER A 165 -6.92 -1.54 -8.97
N SER A 166 -5.78 -0.84 -8.79
CA SER A 166 -5.60 0.12 -7.71
C SER A 166 -6.65 1.24 -7.76
N THR A 167 -7.09 1.65 -8.94
CA THR A 167 -8.15 2.65 -9.12
C THR A 167 -9.49 2.13 -8.60
N ALA A 168 -9.86 0.90 -8.95
CA ALA A 168 -11.09 0.26 -8.45
C ALA A 168 -11.09 0.12 -6.92
N VAL A 169 -9.95 -0.27 -6.33
CA VAL A 169 -9.82 -0.35 -4.86
C VAL A 169 -9.98 1.04 -4.23
N ARG A 170 -9.34 2.08 -4.77
CA ARG A 170 -9.50 3.45 -4.25
C ARG A 170 -10.95 3.93 -4.35
N GLN A 171 -11.65 3.60 -5.43
CA GLN A 171 -13.06 3.94 -5.60
C GLN A 171 -13.91 3.22 -4.54
N ALA A 172 -13.74 1.91 -4.38
CA ALA A 172 -14.45 1.14 -3.35
C ALA A 172 -14.23 1.71 -1.93
N LEU A 173 -13.00 2.13 -1.61
CA LEU A 173 -12.69 2.77 -0.32
C LEU A 173 -13.30 4.17 -0.19
N ALA A 174 -13.32 4.96 -1.27
CA ALA A 174 -13.95 6.28 -1.30
C ALA A 174 -15.48 6.20 -1.09
N ASP A 175 -16.09 5.12 -1.58
CA ASP A 175 -17.52 4.83 -1.42
C ASP A 175 -17.83 4.09 -0.10
N ASP A 176 -16.86 3.99 0.82
CA ASP A 176 -16.93 3.26 2.10
C ASP A 176 -17.31 1.77 1.97
N ASN A 177 -17.16 1.18 0.78
CA ASN A 177 -17.44 -0.22 0.48
C ASN A 177 -16.22 -1.11 0.80
N LEU A 178 -16.01 -1.35 2.09
CA LEU A 178 -14.90 -2.17 2.59
C LEU A 178 -14.94 -3.62 2.08
N ALA A 179 -16.13 -4.18 1.88
CA ALA A 179 -16.31 -5.55 1.39
C ALA A 179 -15.81 -5.68 -0.07
N LEU A 180 -16.16 -4.73 -0.93
CA LEU A 180 -15.64 -4.69 -2.30
C LEU A 180 -14.13 -4.42 -2.29
N ALA A 181 -13.64 -3.51 -1.44
CA ALA A 181 -12.20 -3.26 -1.35
C ALA A 181 -11.43 -4.55 -0.96
N GLU A 182 -11.94 -5.32 0.01
CA GLU A 182 -11.37 -6.61 0.42
C GLU A 182 -11.43 -7.65 -0.69
N SER A 183 -12.53 -7.75 -1.44
CA SER A 183 -12.65 -8.71 -2.55
C SER A 183 -11.66 -8.41 -3.69
N LEU A 184 -11.41 -7.12 -3.98
CA LEU A 184 -10.43 -6.67 -4.98
C LEU A 184 -8.98 -6.87 -4.49
N LEU A 185 -8.71 -6.58 -3.22
CA LEU A 185 -7.38 -6.72 -2.61
C LEU A 185 -6.99 -8.19 -2.38
N GLY A 186 -7.97 -9.04 -2.05
CA GLY A 186 -7.77 -10.40 -1.56
C GLY A 186 -7.37 -10.47 -0.08
N HIS A 187 -7.50 -9.34 0.63
CA HIS A 187 -7.27 -9.21 2.06
C HIS A 187 -7.95 -7.93 2.55
N PRO A 188 -8.27 -7.80 3.84
CA PRO A 188 -8.91 -6.59 4.34
C PRO A 188 -7.98 -5.38 4.23
N PHE A 189 -8.57 -4.21 4.05
CA PHE A 189 -7.81 -2.96 4.02
C PHE A 189 -7.29 -2.64 5.42
N ALA A 190 -6.01 -2.30 5.50
CA ALA A 190 -5.34 -2.05 6.76
C ALA A 190 -4.35 -0.89 6.65
N ILE A 191 -4.13 -0.24 7.78
CA ILE A 191 -3.16 0.84 7.91
C ILE A 191 -2.18 0.47 9.01
N SER A 192 -0.90 0.50 8.69
CA SER A 192 0.17 0.17 9.64
C SER A 192 1.00 1.39 10.01
N GLY A 193 1.46 1.42 11.26
CA GLY A 193 2.39 2.44 11.70
C GLY A 193 2.84 2.28 13.14
N ARG A 194 3.85 3.09 13.49
CA ARG A 194 4.34 3.20 14.86
C ARG A 194 3.47 4.18 15.64
N VAL A 195 3.04 3.77 16.83
CA VAL A 195 2.27 4.61 17.75
C VAL A 195 3.20 5.69 18.33
N VAL A 196 2.69 6.93 18.34
CA VAL A 196 3.39 8.10 18.87
C VAL A 196 2.55 8.80 19.93
N HIS A 197 3.16 9.70 20.70
CA HIS A 197 2.43 10.64 21.53
C HIS A 197 1.59 11.58 20.67
N GLY A 198 0.35 11.82 21.11
CA GLY A 198 -0.55 12.83 20.56
C GLY A 198 -0.98 13.80 21.68
N ASP A 199 -2.07 14.52 21.48
CA ASP A 199 -2.50 15.58 22.42
C ASP A 199 -3.18 15.05 23.70
N GLU A 200 -3.27 13.73 23.84
CA GLU A 200 -3.85 13.02 25.00
C GLU A 200 -5.30 13.42 25.36
N LEU A 201 -6.00 14.17 24.51
CA LEU A 201 -7.38 14.63 24.76
C LEU A 201 -8.32 13.46 25.07
N GLY A 202 -8.23 12.37 24.32
CA GLY A 202 -9.04 11.17 24.55
C GLY A 202 -8.91 10.64 25.98
N ARG A 203 -7.70 10.64 26.54
CA ARG A 203 -7.43 10.22 27.93
C ARG A 203 -8.17 11.09 28.94
N THR A 204 -8.25 12.40 28.71
CA THR A 204 -8.95 13.34 29.60
C THR A 204 -10.47 13.15 29.63
N ILE A 205 -11.02 12.51 28.59
CA ILE A 205 -12.47 12.30 28.45
C ILE A 205 -12.90 10.83 28.61
N GLY A 206 -11.99 9.95 29.04
CA GLY A 206 -12.27 8.53 29.31
C GLY A 206 -12.03 7.58 28.13
N PHE A 207 -11.55 8.07 26.99
CA PHE A 207 -11.33 7.30 25.76
C PHE A 207 -9.88 7.42 25.29
N PRO A 208 -8.90 6.79 25.97
CA PRO A 208 -7.49 6.88 25.60
C PRO A 208 -7.26 6.34 24.17
N THR A 209 -6.55 7.10 23.34
CA THR A 209 -6.28 6.75 21.94
C THR A 209 -4.79 6.62 21.64
N ALA A 210 -4.43 5.59 20.87
CA ALA A 210 -3.13 5.47 20.23
C ALA A 210 -3.09 6.25 18.93
N ASN A 211 -2.08 7.10 18.77
CA ASN A 211 -1.93 7.96 17.60
C ASN A 211 -0.96 7.34 16.60
N VAL A 212 -1.43 7.05 15.39
CA VAL A 212 -0.64 6.46 14.31
C VAL A 212 -0.51 7.47 13.16
N PRO A 213 0.71 7.99 12.90
CA PRO A 213 0.93 8.93 11.81
C PRO A 213 0.73 8.26 10.45
N LEU A 214 -0.27 8.73 9.70
CA LEU A 214 -0.57 8.20 8.37
C LEU A 214 0.51 8.50 7.33
N ARG A 215 1.38 9.51 7.58
CA ARG A 215 2.45 10.07 6.71
C ARG A 215 2.20 9.72 5.23
N ARG A 216 1.07 10.21 4.74
CA ARG A 216 0.59 10.19 3.36
C ARG A 216 -0.11 11.53 3.17
N GLN A 217 -0.03 12.10 1.97
CA GLN A 217 -0.70 13.38 1.68
C GLN A 217 -2.22 13.20 1.63
N VAL A 218 -2.66 12.10 1.02
CA VAL A 218 -4.08 11.75 0.88
C VAL A 218 -4.33 10.35 1.43
N SER A 219 -5.33 10.22 2.29
CA SER A 219 -5.82 8.95 2.82
C SER A 219 -6.95 8.45 1.93
N PRO A 220 -6.95 7.16 1.57
CA PRO A 220 -8.02 6.57 0.77
C PRO A 220 -9.32 6.39 1.57
N VAL A 221 -9.30 6.62 2.88
CA VAL A 221 -10.43 6.46 3.81
C VAL A 221 -10.46 7.61 4.81
N LYS A 222 -11.65 7.93 5.34
CA LYS A 222 -11.88 9.02 6.31
C LYS A 222 -13.12 8.73 7.15
N GLY A 223 -13.11 9.07 8.43
CA GLY A 223 -14.24 8.85 9.35
C GLY A 223 -13.92 7.85 10.46
N VAL A 224 -14.98 7.36 11.10
CA VAL A 224 -14.92 6.47 12.26
C VAL A 224 -15.25 5.03 11.84
N TYR A 225 -14.44 4.08 12.29
CA TYR A 225 -14.52 2.68 11.93
C TYR A 225 -14.44 1.77 13.15
N ALA A 226 -15.17 0.65 13.12
CA ALA A 226 -14.85 -0.51 13.95
C ALA A 226 -13.64 -1.21 13.32
N VAL A 227 -12.63 -1.50 14.14
CA VAL A 227 -11.34 -2.00 13.68
C VAL A 227 -10.84 -3.17 14.51
N GLU A 228 -9.98 -3.98 13.90
CA GLU A 228 -9.12 -4.91 14.62
C GLU A 228 -7.69 -4.39 14.62
N VAL A 229 -7.01 -4.49 15.77
CA VAL A 229 -5.63 -4.05 15.96
C VAL A 229 -4.73 -5.27 16.15
N LEU A 230 -3.79 -5.44 15.21
CA LEU A 230 -2.80 -6.51 15.20
C LEU A 230 -1.42 -5.99 15.64
N GLY A 231 -0.57 -6.91 16.09
CA GLY A 231 0.80 -6.61 16.53
C GLY A 231 0.95 -6.34 18.03
N LEU A 232 -0.09 -6.66 18.83
CA LEU A 232 -0.11 -6.47 20.29
C LEU A 232 -0.16 -7.80 21.07
N GLY A 233 -0.17 -8.94 20.38
CA GLY A 233 -0.27 -10.28 20.95
C GLY A 233 -0.61 -11.29 19.85
N GLU A 234 -1.05 -12.48 20.25
CA GLU A 234 -1.45 -13.55 19.32
C GLU A 234 -2.77 -13.25 18.62
N LYS A 235 -3.73 -12.66 19.33
CA LYS A 235 -5.07 -12.35 18.81
C LYS A 235 -5.21 -10.87 18.48
N PRO A 236 -5.93 -10.51 17.42
CA PRO A 236 -6.33 -9.13 17.17
C PRO A 236 -7.18 -8.59 18.31
N LEU A 237 -7.00 -7.31 18.65
CA LEU A 237 -7.81 -6.62 19.65
C LEU A 237 -8.87 -5.74 18.97
N PRO A 238 -10.13 -5.76 19.41
CA PRO A 238 -11.17 -4.89 18.87
C PRO A 238 -10.95 -3.44 19.29
N GLY A 239 -11.34 -2.51 18.42
CA GLY A 239 -11.17 -1.08 18.66
C GLY A 239 -12.12 -0.22 17.84
N VAL A 240 -12.11 1.07 18.16
CA VAL A 240 -12.70 2.15 17.37
C VAL A 240 -11.58 3.03 16.85
N ALA A 241 -11.56 3.26 15.54
CA ALA A 241 -10.58 4.14 14.90
C ALA A 241 -11.24 5.38 14.32
N ASN A 242 -10.64 6.55 14.57
CA ASN A 242 -10.94 7.77 13.85
C ASN A 242 -9.82 8.07 12.85
N ILE A 243 -10.16 8.26 11.58
CA ILE A 243 -9.24 8.63 10.51
C ILE A 243 -9.63 10.01 10.01
N GLY A 244 -8.81 11.00 10.35
CA GLY A 244 -9.17 12.39 10.17
C GLY A 244 -8.03 13.30 9.73
N THR A 245 -8.43 14.50 9.32
CA THR A 245 -7.53 15.61 9.00
C THR A 245 -7.49 16.61 10.16
N ARG A 246 -6.31 16.82 10.75
CA ARG A 246 -6.08 17.86 11.75
C ARG A 246 -5.39 19.07 11.10
N PRO A 247 -5.94 20.29 11.23
CA PRO A 247 -5.17 21.50 10.98
C PRO A 247 -4.01 21.59 11.97
N THR A 248 -2.80 21.88 11.51
CA THR A 248 -1.62 22.10 12.33
C THR A 248 -0.91 23.38 11.87
N VAL A 249 -0.01 23.92 12.70
CA VAL A 249 0.82 25.09 12.35
C VAL A 249 1.67 24.84 11.10
N ALA A 250 2.04 23.58 10.83
CA ALA A 250 2.80 23.15 9.66
C ALA A 250 1.93 22.67 8.47
N GLY A 251 0.62 22.95 8.49
CA GLY A 251 -0.34 22.54 7.46
C GLY A 251 -1.32 21.46 7.91
N ILE A 252 -1.95 20.74 6.98
CA ILE A 252 -2.93 19.70 7.29
C ILE A 252 -2.21 18.37 7.50
N ARG A 253 -2.41 17.73 8.66
CA ARG A 253 -1.88 16.39 8.96
C ARG A 253 -3.00 15.39 9.05
N GLN A 254 -2.84 14.27 8.33
CA GLN A 254 -3.72 13.14 8.49
C GLN A 254 -3.25 12.21 9.61
N GLN A 255 -4.19 11.77 10.43
CA GLN A 255 -3.93 10.99 11.62
C GLN A 255 -4.97 9.88 11.76
N LEU A 256 -4.49 8.74 12.22
CA LEU A 256 -5.29 7.62 12.67
C LEU A 256 -5.20 7.59 14.20
N GLU A 257 -6.32 7.67 14.87
CA GLU A 257 -6.45 7.58 16.32
C GLU A 257 -7.24 6.33 16.64
N VAL A 258 -6.72 5.44 17.48
CA VAL A 258 -7.37 4.17 17.79
C VAL A 258 -7.59 4.03 19.29
N HIS A 259 -8.83 3.80 19.69
CA HIS A 259 -9.21 3.40 21.03
C HIS A 259 -9.42 1.88 21.05
N LEU A 260 -8.70 1.16 21.93
CA LEU A 260 -8.91 -0.28 22.13
C LEU A 260 -10.09 -0.50 23.09
N LEU A 261 -10.93 -1.49 22.78
CA LEU A 261 -12.03 -1.89 23.66
C LEU A 261 -11.53 -2.87 24.72
N ASP A 262 -12.00 -2.70 25.95
CA ASP A 262 -11.76 -3.60 27.10
C ASP A 262 -10.28 -3.83 27.47
N VAL A 263 -9.36 -3.03 26.91
CA VAL A 263 -7.92 -3.17 27.12
C VAL A 263 -7.28 -1.82 27.42
N ALA A 264 -6.67 -1.71 28.59
CA ALA A 264 -5.77 -0.63 28.94
C ALA A 264 -4.32 -1.09 28.73
N MET A 265 -3.63 -0.54 27.74
CA MET A 265 -2.26 -0.90 27.40
C MET A 265 -1.46 0.31 26.96
N ASP A 266 -0.18 0.39 27.36
CA ASP A 266 0.76 1.32 26.76
C ASP A 266 1.21 0.82 25.38
N LEU A 267 0.85 1.60 24.36
CA LEU A 267 1.12 1.30 22.96
C LEU A 267 2.28 2.11 22.39
N TYR A 268 2.85 3.07 23.14
CA TYR A 268 3.88 3.96 22.61
C TYR A 268 5.09 3.21 22.06
N GLY A 269 5.56 3.63 20.88
CA GLY A 269 6.69 2.99 20.20
C GLY A 269 6.38 1.65 19.53
N ARG A 270 5.25 1.00 19.87
CA ARG A 270 4.83 -0.25 19.22
C ARG A 270 4.42 0.02 17.78
N HIS A 271 4.67 -0.96 16.91
CA HIS A 271 4.22 -0.93 15.53
C HIS A 271 2.96 -1.80 15.41
N ILE A 272 1.84 -1.18 15.10
CA ILE A 272 0.55 -1.85 14.98
C ILE A 272 0.04 -1.84 13.54
N GLN A 273 -0.87 -2.75 13.25
CA GLN A 273 -1.65 -2.77 12.04
C GLN A 273 -3.13 -2.65 12.41
N VAL A 274 -3.81 -1.69 11.82
CA VAL A 274 -5.22 -1.38 12.10
C VAL A 274 -6.04 -1.77 10.88
N VAL A 275 -6.83 -2.83 11.02
CA VAL A 275 -7.66 -3.41 9.96
C VAL A 275 -9.05 -2.82 10.05
N LEU A 276 -9.52 -2.21 8.95
CA LEU A 276 -10.84 -1.58 8.91
C LEU A 276 -11.89 -2.65 8.61
N ARG A 277 -12.86 -2.83 9.51
CA ARG A 277 -13.89 -3.86 9.39
C ARG A 277 -15.26 -3.31 9.05
N LYS A 278 -15.66 -2.22 9.71
CA LYS A 278 -16.96 -1.58 9.46
C LYS A 278 -16.85 -0.07 9.58
N LYS A 279 -17.39 0.65 8.59
CA LYS A 279 -17.63 2.09 8.68
C LYS A 279 -18.74 2.33 9.70
N ILE A 280 -18.49 3.17 10.70
CA ILE A 280 -19.48 3.59 11.69
C ILE A 280 -20.14 4.89 11.23
N ARG A 281 -19.34 5.92 10.93
CA ARG A 281 -19.83 7.23 10.48
C ARG A 281 -18.75 8.10 9.87
N ASN A 282 -19.16 9.17 9.18
CA ASN A 282 -18.25 10.23 8.75
C ASN A 282 -17.77 11.11 9.92
N GLU A 283 -16.68 11.85 9.69
CA GLU A 283 -16.23 12.90 10.62
C GLU A 283 -17.30 13.98 10.75
N GLN A 284 -17.50 14.47 11.97
CA GLN A 284 -18.42 15.56 12.28
C GLN A 284 -17.82 16.47 13.33
N ARG A 285 -18.23 17.74 13.34
CA ARG A 285 -17.87 18.70 14.39
C ARG A 285 -18.87 18.60 15.53
N PHE A 286 -18.41 18.86 16.75
CA PHE A 286 -19.25 18.88 17.95
C PHE A 286 -19.24 20.29 18.54
N ALA A 287 -20.38 20.73 19.07
CA ALA A 287 -20.50 22.05 19.68
C ALA A 287 -19.94 22.07 21.10
N SER A 288 -19.85 20.90 21.75
CA SER A 288 -19.33 20.76 23.11
C SER A 288 -18.55 19.46 23.34
N LEU A 289 -17.80 19.41 24.45
CA LEU A 289 -17.09 18.21 24.88
C LEU A 289 -18.04 17.07 25.26
N ASP A 290 -19.20 17.39 25.82
CA ASP A 290 -20.18 16.40 26.25
C ASP A 290 -20.88 15.75 25.05
N GLU A 291 -21.17 16.51 24.01
CA GLU A 291 -21.66 15.95 22.73
C GLU A 291 -20.63 15.00 22.10
N LEU A 292 -19.35 15.38 22.12
CA LEU A 292 -18.26 14.53 21.64
C LEU A 292 -18.19 13.22 22.43
N LYS A 293 -18.20 13.28 23.76
CA LYS A 293 -18.21 12.09 24.63
C LYS A 293 -19.41 11.19 24.35
N ALA A 294 -20.61 11.77 24.28
CA ALA A 294 -21.84 11.02 24.01
C ALA A 294 -21.82 10.36 22.62
N GLN A 295 -21.18 10.97 21.62
CA GLN A 295 -20.99 10.33 20.33
C GLN A 295 -19.95 9.21 20.38
N ILE A 296 -18.81 9.40 21.04
CA ILE A 296 -17.78 8.35 21.16
C ILE A 296 -18.36 7.10 21.84
N ALA A 297 -19.17 7.28 22.90
CA ALA A 297 -19.86 6.18 23.56
C ALA A 297 -20.81 5.42 22.60
N ARG A 298 -21.52 6.12 21.71
CA ARG A 298 -22.37 5.48 20.68
C ARG A 298 -21.54 4.76 19.61
N ASP A 299 -20.40 5.33 19.23
CA ASP A 299 -19.48 4.70 18.27
C ASP A 299 -18.90 3.41 18.86
N GLU A 300 -18.55 3.41 20.15
CA GLU A 300 -18.12 2.21 20.88
C GLU A 300 -19.21 1.14 20.92
N LEU A 301 -20.46 1.50 21.27
CA LEU A 301 -21.58 0.55 21.27
C LEU A 301 -21.78 -0.09 19.89
N THR A 302 -21.67 0.70 18.81
CA THR A 302 -21.78 0.19 17.43
C THR A 302 -20.66 -0.78 17.10
N ALA A 303 -19.44 -0.50 17.55
CA ALA A 303 -18.30 -1.40 17.36
C ALA A 303 -18.45 -2.69 18.17
N ARG A 304 -18.93 -2.60 19.42
CA ARG A 304 -19.20 -3.77 20.27
C ARG A 304 -20.26 -4.67 19.67
N GLU A 305 -21.36 -4.11 19.19
CA GLU A 305 -22.40 -4.88 18.49
C GLU A 305 -21.83 -5.59 17.26
N PHE A 306 -21.01 -4.91 16.47
CA PHE A 306 -20.35 -5.52 15.31
C PHE A 306 -19.42 -6.69 15.68
N PHE A 307 -18.67 -6.57 16.78
CA PHE A 307 -17.76 -7.62 17.26
C PHE A 307 -18.44 -8.66 18.17
N GLY A 308 -19.74 -8.54 18.45
CA GLY A 308 -20.45 -9.42 19.39
C GLY A 308 -19.98 -9.30 20.85
N LEU A 309 -19.47 -8.14 21.25
CA LEU A 309 -18.99 -7.88 22.62
C LEU A 309 -20.14 -7.43 23.53
N THR A 310 -20.05 -7.76 24.81
CA THR A 310 -20.97 -7.26 25.83
C THR A 310 -20.86 -5.74 25.96
N LYS A 311 -21.96 -5.09 26.34
CA LYS A 311 -21.98 -3.64 26.64
C LYS A 311 -21.00 -3.34 27.79
N PRO A 312 -20.42 -2.12 27.82
CA PRO A 312 -19.64 -1.68 28.98
C PRO A 312 -20.53 -1.76 30.23
N ALA A 313 -19.96 -2.23 31.34
CA ALA A 313 -20.60 -2.22 32.64
C ALA A 313 -20.77 -0.78 33.17
#